data_AF-A0AAW6LRD0-F1
#
_entry.id   AF-A0AAW6LRD0-F1
#
_cell.length_a   1.000
_cell.length_b   1.000
_cell.length_c   1.000
_cell.angle_alpha   90.00
_cell.angle_beta   90.00
_cell.angle_gamma   90.00
#
_symmetry.space_group_name_H-M   'P 1'
#
loop_
_entity.id
_entity.type
_entity.pdbx_description
1 polymer ?
#
loop_
_entity_poly.entity_id
_entity_poly.type
_entity_poly.pdbx_seq_one_letter_code
_entity_poly.pdbx_strand_id
1 'polypeptide(L)'
;MSDLEIDGVTKFDSKETTRNVWVFDSTSGGYDATQVRDEIEDGDVLLVPSENVAGYLYQAWPMAVTEDRGEFHGCADGVVADDMRVSHDTAVDVWKEYQAANGR
;
A
#
# COMPACT_ATOMS: atom_id res chain seq x y z
N MET A 1 -11.34 12.39 12.73
CA MET A 1 -10.39 12.12 11.65
C MET A 1 -9.25 13.08 11.89
N SER A 2 -8.10 12.54 12.30
CA SER A 2 -6.89 13.32 12.53
C SER A 2 -5.74 12.50 11.98
N ASP A 3 -5.08 13.06 10.98
CA ASP A 3 -3.87 12.50 10.42
C ASP A 3 -2.76 12.59 11.48
N LEU A 4 -2.09 11.47 11.73
CA LEU A 4 -0.90 11.45 12.60
C LEU A 4 0.32 11.29 11.71
N GLU A 5 1.18 12.30 11.70
CA GLU A 5 2.49 12.21 11.08
C GLU A 5 3.45 11.49 12.04
N ILE A 6 4.10 10.43 11.55
CA ILE A 6 5.25 9.80 12.19
C ILE A 6 6.37 9.81 11.15
N ASP A 7 7.42 10.58 11.40
CA ASP A 7 8.63 10.64 10.58
C ASP A 7 8.40 10.84 9.07
N GLY A 8 7.47 11.73 8.71
CA GLY A 8 7.15 12.06 7.32
C GLY A 8 6.20 11.08 6.62
N VAL A 9 5.64 10.12 7.36
CA VAL A 9 4.60 9.22 6.84
C VAL A 9 3.27 9.49 7.54
N THR A 10 2.21 9.63 6.76
CA THR A 10 0.84 9.83 7.24
C THR A 10 0.14 8.49 7.40
N LYS A 11 -0.26 8.16 8.63
CA LYS A 11 -1.14 7.02 8.90
C LYS A 11 -2.59 7.41 8.64
N PHE A 12 -3.26 6.74 7.70
CA PHE A 12 -4.72 6.86 7.53
C PHE A 12 -5.45 5.87 8.43
N ASP A 13 -6.27 6.39 9.35
CA ASP A 13 -7.11 5.59 10.24
C ASP A 13 -8.50 5.40 9.60
N SER A 14 -8.60 4.39 8.75
CA SER A 14 -9.87 3.97 8.15
C SER A 14 -10.68 3.19 9.19
N LYS A 15 -11.93 3.62 9.44
CA LYS A 15 -12.87 2.94 10.34
C LYS A 15 -13.26 1.52 9.89
N GLU A 16 -12.98 1.16 8.63
CA GLU A 16 -13.37 -0.11 8.01
C GLU A 16 -12.17 -0.98 7.59
N THR A 17 -10.94 -0.51 7.81
CA THR A 17 -9.72 -1.22 7.44
C THR A 17 -8.91 -1.54 8.69
N THR A 18 -8.74 -2.83 8.99
CA THR A 18 -7.93 -3.29 10.12
C THR A 18 -6.42 -3.20 9.85
N ARG A 19 -5.99 -2.51 8.80
CA ARG A 19 -4.62 -2.47 8.30
C ARG A 19 -4.11 -1.05 8.19
N ASN A 20 -2.83 -0.84 8.46
CA ASN A 20 -2.25 0.48 8.30
C ASN A 20 -2.14 0.81 6.81
N VAL A 21 -2.20 2.11 6.51
CA VAL A 21 -1.89 2.64 5.18
C VAL A 21 -0.64 3.49 5.31
N TRP A 22 0.38 3.15 4.54
CA TRP A 22 1.65 3.86 4.46
C TRP A 22 1.75 4.57 3.11
N VAL A 23 2.12 5.85 3.13
CA VAL A 23 2.35 6.63 1.91
C VAL A 23 3.83 6.90 1.75
N PHE A 24 4.36 6.65 0.56
CA PHE A 24 5.75 6.88 0.21
C PHE A 24 5.87 7.82 -1.00
N ASP A 25 6.99 8.53 -1.07
CA ASP A 25 7.31 9.41 -2.20
C ASP A 25 7.71 8.64 -3.47
N SER A 26 8.19 7.40 -3.32
CA SER A 26 8.62 6.52 -4.42
C SER A 26 8.45 5.04 -4.06
N THR A 27 8.30 4.18 -5.07
CA THR A 27 8.24 2.71 -4.85
C THR A 27 9.57 2.15 -4.36
N SER A 28 10.71 2.71 -4.77
CA SER A 28 12.01 2.30 -4.23
C SER A 28 12.12 2.58 -2.72
N GLY A 29 11.69 3.76 -2.26
CA GLY A 29 11.69 4.09 -0.84
C GLY A 29 10.71 3.24 -0.03
N GLY A 30 9.54 2.96 -0.60
CA GLY A 30 8.58 2.02 -0.01
C GLY A 30 9.13 0.60 0.10
N TYR A 31 9.83 0.12 -0.94
CA TYR A 31 10.46 -1.19 -0.95
C TYR A 31 11.54 -1.29 0.13
N ASP A 32 12.46 -0.32 0.18
CA ASP A 32 13.53 -0.31 1.19
C ASP A 32 12.95 -0.27 2.61
N ALA A 33 11.91 0.53 2.83
CA ALA A 33 11.24 0.62 4.12
C ALA A 33 10.66 -0.73 4.55
N THR A 34 10.00 -1.48 3.64
CA THR A 34 9.42 -2.78 3.97
C THR A 34 10.47 -3.86 4.25
N GLN A 35 11.74 -3.65 3.91
CA GLN A 35 12.82 -4.59 4.25
C GLN A 35 13.32 -4.45 5.70
N VAL A 36 13.20 -3.25 6.29
CA VAL A 36 13.95 -2.91 7.52
C VAL A 36 13.10 -2.34 8.65
N ARG A 37 11.87 -1.93 8.39
CA ARG A 37 10.99 -1.32 9.38
C ARG A 37 10.01 -2.34 9.93
N ASP A 38 10.17 -2.70 11.19
CA ASP A 38 9.31 -3.68 11.88
C ASP A 38 7.87 -3.18 12.06
N GLU A 39 7.60 -1.88 11.91
CA GLU A 39 6.24 -1.33 12.03
C GLU A 39 5.38 -1.55 10.79
N ILE A 40 5.98 -1.93 9.65
CA ILE A 40 5.27 -2.21 8.40
C ILE A 40 5.03 -3.72 8.35
N GLU A 41 3.78 -4.12 8.54
CA GLU A 41 3.43 -5.53 8.72
C GLU A 41 2.75 -6.14 7.49
N ASP A 42 2.71 -7.47 7.46
CA ASP A 42 2.06 -8.24 6.42
C ASP A 42 0.60 -7.82 6.19
N GLY A 43 0.34 -7.45 4.94
CA GLY A 43 -0.93 -6.99 4.43
C GLY A 43 -1.15 -5.48 4.55
N ASP A 44 -0.31 -4.73 5.25
CA ASP A 44 -0.40 -3.27 5.30
C ASP A 44 -0.44 -2.68 3.88
N VAL A 45 -1.23 -1.64 3.69
CA VAL A 45 -1.42 -0.99 2.40
C VAL A 45 -0.27 -0.02 2.17
N LEU A 46 0.26 -0.03 0.95
CA LEU A 46 1.37 0.81 0.52
C LEU A 46 0.89 1.68 -0.64
N LEU A 47 0.95 3.01 -0.50
CA LEU A 47 0.59 3.96 -1.53
C LEU A 47 1.82 4.73 -2.00
N VAL A 48 1.96 4.86 -3.31
CA VAL A 48 2.96 5.73 -3.95
C VAL A 48 2.25 6.56 -5.03
N PRO A 49 1.51 7.61 -4.63
CA PRO A 49 0.67 8.35 -5.57
C PRO A 49 1.42 9.08 -6.68
N SER A 50 2.66 9.49 -6.43
CA SER A 50 3.56 10.11 -7.42
C SER A 50 3.84 9.18 -8.60
N GLU A 51 3.73 7.87 -8.40
CA GLU A 51 4.02 6.82 -9.39
C GLU A 51 2.77 6.04 -9.82
N ASN A 52 1.57 6.48 -9.40
CA ASN A 52 0.30 5.76 -9.60
C ASN A 52 0.29 4.32 -9.07
N VAL A 53 1.06 4.04 -8.02
CA VAL A 53 1.16 2.69 -7.46
C VAL A 53 0.38 2.59 -6.15
N ALA A 54 -0.41 1.54 -6.03
CA ALA A 54 -0.95 1.06 -4.76
C ALA A 54 -0.65 -0.42 -4.63
N GLY A 55 -0.49 -0.88 -3.40
CA GLY A 55 -0.15 -2.27 -3.11
C GLY A 55 -0.37 -2.65 -1.66
N TYR A 56 0.07 -3.85 -1.33
CA TYR A 56 0.09 -4.36 0.03
C TYR A 56 1.41 -5.09 0.29
N LEU A 57 1.84 -5.17 1.54
CA LEU A 57 3.03 -5.93 1.90
C LEU A 57 2.71 -7.42 2.01
N TYR A 58 3.55 -8.28 1.43
CA TYR A 58 3.53 -9.72 1.69
C TYR A 58 4.92 -10.22 2.03
N GLN A 59 5.15 -10.56 3.29
CA GLN A 59 6.48 -10.77 3.85
C GLN A 59 7.32 -9.52 3.60
N ALA A 60 8.50 -9.65 2.98
CA ALA A 60 9.30 -8.50 2.58
C ALA A 60 8.96 -8.02 1.15
N TRP A 61 7.90 -8.51 0.51
CA TRP A 61 7.63 -8.28 -0.91
C TRP A 61 6.42 -7.36 -1.07
N PRO A 62 6.63 -6.07 -1.39
CA PRO A 62 5.51 -5.18 -1.69
C PRO A 62 4.88 -5.59 -3.03
N MET A 63 3.57 -5.85 -3.01
CA MET A 63 2.79 -6.35 -4.14
C MET A 63 1.89 -5.23 -4.67
N ALA A 64 2.11 -4.78 -5.91
CA ALA A 64 1.27 -3.81 -6.58
C ALA A 64 -0.07 -4.43 -7.01
N VAL A 65 -1.16 -3.67 -6.81
CA VAL A 65 -2.52 -3.98 -7.30
C VAL A 65 -2.92 -3.11 -8.50
N THR A 66 -2.13 -2.09 -8.80
CA THR A 66 -2.27 -1.18 -9.95
C THR A 66 -1.54 -1.71 -11.18
N GLU A 67 -1.89 -1.17 -12.36
CA GLU A 67 -1.18 -1.49 -13.62
C GLU A 67 0.27 -0.99 -13.58
N ASP A 68 0.45 0.27 -13.18
CA ASP A 68 1.76 0.80 -12.81
C ASP A 68 2.22 0.13 -11.52
N ARG A 69 3.47 -0.35 -11.49
CA ARG A 69 4.03 -1.04 -10.33
C ARG A 69 5.34 -0.47 -9.82
N GLY A 70 6.01 0.40 -10.58
CA GLY A 70 7.35 0.88 -10.23
C GLY A 70 8.28 -0.30 -9.88
N GLU A 71 8.90 -0.22 -8.70
CA GLU A 71 9.76 -1.27 -8.12
C GLU A 71 9.00 -2.36 -7.32
N PHE A 72 7.67 -2.23 -7.15
CA PHE A 72 6.88 -3.27 -6.48
C PHE A 72 6.70 -4.51 -7.38
N HIS A 73 6.48 -5.65 -6.74
CA HIS A 73 6.19 -6.89 -7.43
C HIS A 73 4.77 -6.87 -8.01
N GLY A 74 4.58 -7.45 -9.20
CA GLY A 74 3.23 -7.69 -9.74
C GLY A 74 2.69 -9.06 -9.32
N CYS A 75 1.37 -9.18 -9.18
CA CYS A 75 0.73 -10.49 -9.11
C CYS A 75 0.84 -11.19 -10.48
N ALA A 76 1.61 -12.27 -10.56
CA ALA A 76 1.66 -13.10 -11.78
C ALA A 76 0.26 -13.62 -12.09
N ASP A 77 -0.24 -13.37 -13.30
CA ASP A 77 -1.53 -13.82 -13.81
C ASP A 77 -2.76 -13.54 -12.90
N GLY A 78 -2.69 -12.48 -12.07
CA GLY A 78 -3.76 -12.14 -11.14
C GLY A 78 -3.94 -13.15 -10.00
N VAL A 79 -2.95 -14.03 -9.77
CA VAL A 79 -2.97 -14.96 -8.65
C VAL A 79 -2.54 -14.20 -7.39
N VAL A 80 -3.48 -14.08 -6.46
CA VAL A 80 -3.27 -13.55 -5.11
C VAL A 80 -3.27 -14.74 -4.16
N ALA A 81 -2.32 -14.80 -3.24
CA ALA A 81 -2.34 -15.82 -2.19
C ALA A 81 -3.64 -15.70 -1.38
N ASP A 82 -4.31 -16.82 -1.10
CA ASP A 82 -5.65 -16.82 -0.48
C ASP A 82 -5.69 -16.04 0.85
N ASP A 83 -4.61 -16.10 1.63
CA ASP A 83 -4.41 -15.37 2.89
C ASP A 83 -4.22 -13.86 2.69
N MET A 84 -3.85 -13.42 1.49
CA MET A 84 -3.65 -12.02 1.14
C MET A 84 -4.78 -11.40 0.32
N ARG A 85 -5.85 -12.14 0.02
CA ARG A 85 -6.97 -11.61 -0.77
C ARG A 85 -7.63 -10.38 -0.12
N VAL A 86 -7.78 -10.38 1.20
CA VAL A 86 -8.32 -9.22 1.93
C VAL A 86 -7.40 -8.01 1.80
N SER A 87 -6.08 -8.20 1.88
CA SER A 87 -5.09 -7.12 1.76
C SER A 87 -5.11 -6.52 0.36
N HIS A 88 -5.16 -7.39 -0.66
CA HIS A 88 -5.30 -6.99 -2.05
C HIS A 88 -6.55 -6.14 -2.27
N ASP A 89 -7.72 -6.65 -1.88
CA ASP A 89 -8.99 -5.94 -2.10
C ASP A 89 -9.03 -4.60 -1.33
N THR A 90 -8.46 -4.59 -0.12
CA THR A 90 -8.29 -3.36 0.68
C THR A 90 -7.41 -2.34 -0.05
N ALA A 91 -6.25 -2.75 -0.59
CA ALA A 91 -5.37 -1.84 -1.33
C ALA A 91 -6.05 -1.27 -2.59
N VAL A 92 -6.85 -2.10 -3.28
CA VAL A 92 -7.67 -1.67 -4.43
C VAL A 92 -8.70 -0.63 -4.02
N ASP A 93 -9.41 -0.82 -2.91
CA ASP A 93 -10.43 0.12 -2.45
C ASP A 93 -9.82 1.42 -1.93
N VAL A 94 -8.74 1.35 -1.16
CA VAL A 94 -7.98 2.54 -0.71
C VAL A 94 -7.46 3.34 -1.91
N TRP A 95 -7.00 2.68 -2.97
CA TRP A 95 -6.57 3.37 -4.19
C TRP A 95 -7.71 4.13 -4.87
N LYS A 96 -8.90 3.53 -4.99
CA LYS A 96 -10.09 4.22 -5.54
C LYS A 96 -10.52 5.41 -4.69
N GLU A 97 -10.48 5.26 -3.37
CA GLU A 97 -10.79 6.35 -2.43
C GLU A 97 -9.79 7.51 -2.58
N TYR A 98 -8.49 7.19 -2.65
CA TYR A 98 -7.45 8.18 -2.89
C TYR A 98 -7.68 8.92 -4.22
N GLN A 99 -7.99 8.21 -5.30
CA GLN A 99 -8.30 8.79 -6.60
C GLN A 99 -9.51 9.74 -6.53
N ALA A 100 -10.62 9.28 -5.95
CA ALA A 100 -11.85 10.05 -5.81
C ALA A 100 -11.63 11.33 -4.98
N ALA A 101 -10.83 11.27 -3.92
CA ALA A 101 -10.52 12.43 -3.08
C ALA A 101 -9.60 13.45 -3.75
N ASN A 102 -8.75 13.02 -4.68
CA ASN A 102 -7.72 13.85 -5.31
C ASN A 102 -8.03 14.24 -6.77
N GLY A 103 -9.22 13.89 -7.26
CA GLY A 103 -9.66 14.19 -8.64
C GLY A 103 -8.79 13.51 -9.70
N ARG A 104 -8.27 12.32 -9.39
CA ARG A 104 -7.45 11.49 -10.27
C ARG A 104 -8.25 10.36 -10.89
#